data_AF-S2KDM5-F1
#
_entry.id   AF-S2KDM5-F1
#
_cell.length_a   1.000
_cell.length_b   1.000
_cell.length_c   1.000
_cell.angle_alpha   90.00
_cell.angle_beta   90.00
_cell.angle_gamma   90.00
#
_symmetry.space_group_name_H-M   'P 1'
#
loop_
_entity.id
_entity.type
_entity.pdbx_description
1 polymer ?
#
loop_
_entity_poly.entity_id
_entity_poly.type
_entity_poly.pdbx_seq_one_letter_code
_entity_poly.pdbx_strand_id
1 'polypeptide(L)' 'TMAIQWVYANGSQWVPLDSKAQNKIEMFWSNNYSTWIDCRAFQTSVYIDLDQMALLCNGYSYTIARR' A
#
# COMPACT_ATOMS: atom_id res chain seq x y z
N THR A 1 -3.56 21.43 -5.29
CA THR A 1 -3.30 20.07 -5.82
C THR A 1 -3.16 19.15 -4.64
N MET A 2 -4.13 18.26 -4.38
CA MET A 2 -3.97 17.28 -3.29
C MET A 2 -2.92 16.27 -3.69
N ALA A 3 -1.87 16.10 -2.87
CA ALA A 3 -0.86 15.07 -3.09
C ALA A 3 -1.49 13.70 -2.80
N ILE A 4 -1.34 12.76 -3.74
CA ILE A 4 -1.88 11.41 -3.60
C ILE A 4 -1.28 10.72 -2.37
N GLN A 5 -2.14 10.13 -1.55
CA GLN A 5 -1.75 9.40 -0.35
C GLN A 5 -2.27 7.97 -0.40
N TRP A 6 -1.37 7.02 -0.14
CA TRP A 6 -1.70 5.60 -0.01
C TRP A 6 -1.75 5.23 1.47
N VAL A 7 -2.88 4.68 1.90
CA VAL A 7 -3.15 4.32 3.29
C VAL A 7 -3.54 2.85 3.40
N TYR A 8 -3.33 2.24 4.56
CA TYR A 8 -3.84 0.92 4.90
C TYR A 8 -4.77 0.99 6.11
N ALA A 9 -5.75 0.09 6.15
CA ALA A 9 -6.67 -0.05 7.27
C ALA A 9 -5.97 -0.73 8.45
N ASN A 10 -5.99 -0.09 9.62
CA ASN A 10 -5.52 -0.66 10.88
C ASN A 10 -6.58 -0.42 11.97
N GLY A 11 -7.42 -1.42 12.21
CA GLY A 11 -8.61 -1.26 13.05
C GLY A 11 -9.57 -0.23 12.47
N SER A 12 -9.89 0.81 13.24
CA SER A 12 -10.76 1.92 12.82
C SER A 12 -10.02 3.09 12.17
N GLN A 13 -8.71 2.96 11.93
CA GLN A 13 -7.87 4.04 11.40
C GLN A 13 -7.31 3.72 10.01
N TRP A 14 -7.20 4.76 9.19
CA TRP A 14 -6.44 4.72 7.94
C TRP A 14 -5.05 5.29 8.18
N VAL A 15 -4.04 4.43 8.13
CA VAL A 15 -2.65 4.79 8.44
C VAL A 15 -1.88 4.99 7.13
N PRO A 16 -1.16 6.11 6.94
CA PRO A 16 -0.38 6.33 5.73
C PRO A 16 0.80 5.37 5.65
N LEU A 17 1.04 4.87 4.43
CA LEU A 17 2.27 4.15 4.11
C LEU A 17 3.44 5.14 4.02
N ASP A 18 4.66 4.64 4.20
CA ASP A 18 5.84 5.48 4.08
C ASP A 18 6.04 6.01 2.66
N SER A 19 6.71 7.16 2.51
CA SER A 19 6.84 7.85 1.23
C SER A 19 7.43 7.00 0.11
N LYS A 20 8.34 6.07 0.42
CA LYS A 20 8.93 5.15 -0.57
C LYS A 20 7.88 4.18 -1.08
N ALA A 21 7.08 3.60 -0.17
CA ALA A 21 5.98 2.72 -0.53
C ALA A 21 4.92 3.45 -1.35
N GLN A 22 4.48 4.65 -0.94
CA GLN A 22 3.48 5.43 -1.68
C GLN A 22 3.91 5.70 -3.14
N ASN A 23 5.16 6.12 -3.35
CA ASN A 23 5.67 6.41 -4.69
C ASN A 23 5.71 5.16 -5.58
N LYS A 24 6.09 4.00 -5.01
CA LYS A 24 6.09 2.73 -5.75
C LYS A 24 4.68 2.31 -6.12
N ILE A 25 3.75 2.33 -5.16
CA ILE A 25 2.36 1.93 -5.39
C ILE A 25 1.73 2.80 -6.47
N GLU A 26 1.93 4.12 -6.40
CA GLU A 26 1.39 5.04 -7.41
C GLU A 26 1.93 4.78 -8.82
N MET A 27 3.22 4.46 -8.93
CA MET A 27 3.84 4.10 -10.21
C MET A 27 3.22 2.82 -10.81
N PHE A 28 2.86 1.85 -9.97
CA PHE A 28 2.27 0.59 -10.42
C PHE A 28 0.75 0.66 -10.62
N TRP A 29 0.06 1.52 -9.86
CA TRP A 29 -1.37 1.81 -10.02
C TRP A 29 -1.72 2.22 -11.44
N SER A 30 -0.91 3.09 -12.05
CA SER A 30 -1.12 3.55 -13.43
C SER A 30 -1.04 2.42 -14.47
N ASN A 31 -0.48 1.26 -14.11
CA ASN A 31 -0.28 0.10 -14.99
C ASN A 31 -1.04 -1.14 -14.52
N ASN A 32 -1.88 -1.02 -13.48
CA ASN A 32 -2.61 -2.12 -12.83
C ASN A 32 -1.72 -3.35 -12.51
N TYR A 33 -0.56 -3.11 -11.88
CA TYR A 33 0.45 -4.15 -11.65
C TYR A 33 0.67 -4.44 -10.16
N SER A 34 0.34 -5.66 -9.73
CA SER A 34 0.56 -6.13 -8.35
C SER A 34 2.02 -6.59 -8.14
N THR A 35 2.64 -6.24 -7.01
CA THR A 35 4.08 -6.50 -6.80
C THR A 35 4.52 -6.47 -5.33
N TRP A 36 5.71 -7.01 -5.07
CA TRP A 36 6.39 -6.89 -3.78
C TRP A 36 7.13 -5.56 -3.66
N ILE A 37 6.99 -4.89 -2.51
CA ILE A 37 7.73 -3.67 -2.18
C ILE A 37 8.24 -3.71 -0.74
N ASP A 38 9.42 -3.12 -0.47
CA ASP A 38 9.82 -2.83 0.91
C ASP A 38 8.87 -1.79 1.51
N CYS A 39 8.35 -2.05 2.71
CA CYS A 39 7.54 -1.09 3.45
C CYS A 39 8.06 -0.95 4.89
N ARG A 40 8.44 0.26 5.27
CA ARG A 40 9.01 0.55 6.59
C ARG A 40 7.97 0.41 7.70
N ALA A 41 6.70 0.70 7.41
CA ALA A 41 5.61 0.54 8.39
C ALA A 41 5.48 -0.91 8.89
N PHE A 42 5.81 -1.88 8.05
CA PHE A 42 5.76 -3.32 8.36
C PHE A 42 7.14 -3.92 8.65
N GLN A 43 8.22 -3.13 8.53
CA GLN A 43 9.62 -3.55 8.72
C GLN A 43 10.02 -4.76 7.85
N THR A 44 9.35 -4.94 6.71
CA THR A 44 9.58 -6.07 5.79
C THR A 44 9.06 -5.72 4.38
N SER A 45 9.24 -6.65 3.45
CA SER A 45 8.60 -6.59 2.14
C SER A 45 7.15 -7.05 2.23
N VAL A 46 6.27 -6.29 1.60
CA VAL A 46 4.83 -6.54 1.54
C VAL A 46 4.42 -6.73 0.09
N TYR A 47 3.44 -7.59 -0.16
CA TYR A 47 2.86 -7.72 -1.50
C TYR A 47 1.67 -6.78 -1.62
N ILE A 48 1.67 -5.95 -2.65
CA ILE A 48 0.58 -5.05 -2.99
C ILE A 48 -0.23 -5.73 -4.10
N ASP A 49 -1.47 -6.09 -3.78
CA ASP A 49 -2.47 -6.54 -4.73
C ASP A 49 -3.37 -5.36 -5.09
N LEU A 50 -3.17 -4.80 -6.28
CA LEU A 50 -3.91 -3.64 -6.75
C LEU A 50 -5.29 -3.99 -7.33
N ASP A 51 -5.48 -5.23 -7.77
CA ASP A 51 -6.79 -5.70 -8.23
C ASP A 51 -7.74 -5.86 -7.04
N GLN A 52 -7.23 -6.36 -5.92
CA GLN A 52 -8.00 -6.55 -4.68
C GLN A 52 -7.94 -5.36 -3.72
N MET A 53 -7.16 -4.32 -4.04
CA MET A 53 -6.89 -3.19 -3.15
C MET A 53 -6.45 -3.67 -1.75
N ALA A 54 -5.47 -4.57 -1.73
CA ALA A 54 -4.96 -5.20 -0.52
C ALA A 54 -3.43 -5.17 -0.42
N LEU A 55 -2.92 -5.13 0.80
CA LEU A 55 -1.52 -5.32 1.16
C LEU A 55 -1.42 -6.61 1.98
N LEU A 56 -0.59 -7.56 1.53
CA LEU A 56 -0.31 -8.81 2.23
C LEU A 56 1.03 -8.73 2.96
N CYS A 57 1.03 -9.04 4.25
CA CYS A 57 2.23 -9.06 5.08
C CYS A 57 2.12 -10.13 6.16
N ASN A 58 3.09 -11.04 6.25
CA ASN A 58 3.18 -12.06 7.30
C ASN A 58 1.89 -12.88 7.51
N GLY A 59 1.17 -13.20 6.43
CA GLY A 59 -0.09 -13.95 6.47
C GLY A 59 -1.35 -13.11 6.77
N TYR A 60 -1.21 -11.80 7.00
CA TYR A 60 -2.33 -10.87 7.15
C TYR A 60 -2.60 -10.11 5.84
N SER A 61 -3.87 -9.75 5.64
CA SER A 61 -4.32 -8.88 4.55
C SER A 61 -4.88 -7.58 5.13
N TYR A 62 -4.39 -6.46 4.62
CA TYR A 62 -4.82 -5.12 4.98
C TYR A 62 -5.42 -4.45 3.76
N THR A 63 -6.67 -3.96 3.85
CA THR A 63 -7.24 -3.12 2.80
C THR A 63 -6.42 -1.85 2.64
N ILE A 64 -6.12 -1.48 1.40
CA ILE A 64 -5.47 -0.21 1.06
C ILE A 64 -6.41 0.72 0.32
N ALA A 65 -6.15 2.02 0.39
CA ALA A 65 -6.88 3.03 -0.35
C ALA A 65 -5.97 4.14 -0.85
N ARG A 66 -6.39 4.77 -1.96
CA ARG A 66 -5.76 5.93 -2.59
C ARG A 66 -6.66 7.15 -2.36
N ARG A 67 -6.15 8.22 -1.76
CA ARG A 67 -6.89 9.47 -1.52
C ARG A 67 -6.10 10.71 -1.87
#